data_AF-A0A7S1U915-F1
#
_entry.id   AF-A0A7S1U915-F1
#
_cell.length_a   1.000
_cell.length_b   1.000
_cell.length_c   1.000
_cell.angle_alpha   90.00
_cell.angle_beta   90.00
_cell.angle_gamma   90.00
#
_symmetry.space_group_name_H-M   'P 1'
#
loop_
_entity.id
_entity.type
_entity.pdbx_description
1 polymer ?
#
loop_
_entity_poly.entity_id
_entity_poly.type
_entity_poly.pdbx_seq_one_letter_code
_entity_poly.pdbx_strand_id
1 'polypeptide(L)'
;SASAAARSRVPNAATTQPARRRPLPSNTAGSGSAGSGPTRSRGSTYALYSAIWPPNTRLGLGLGSGNAAAMRTLALGLCLGLGLAQKPTPRLDVEVDKSGAYAVTLDGLTWAQGGPVALTVGSEARVAGDGGLELVEGPEFEDDELCSLGPCRRTWMTWSDHADGLMETSFEIYSDGVIVYEQSFPKGLQGTAVKGGTDPAAEKDLLSTSFPAFVAQEGLKGGPAGVLHFAGKFMKDTRSSPWGPRTNITSGEESGPFVLFDAHNDNAVITSTFSNFMTGSQTAVTDQSGYITVGLGLLGSVLSVPPGYSLKFISVSLNSSPRARAQA
;
A
#
# COMPACT_ATOMS: atom_id res chain seq x y z
N SER A 1 -68.47 1.34 -25.21
CA SER A 1 -69.15 0.57 -26.27
C SER A 1 -68.75 1.16 -27.63
N ALA A 2 -68.45 0.29 -28.61
CA ALA A 2 -67.92 0.56 -29.98
C ALA A 2 -66.47 1.10 -30.02
N SER A 3 -65.42 0.36 -30.43
CA SER A 3 -65.11 -0.43 -31.65
C SER A 3 -64.83 0.41 -32.90
N ALA A 4 -63.55 0.53 -33.28
CA ALA A 4 -63.06 0.36 -34.65
C ALA A 4 -61.52 0.35 -34.68
N ALA A 5 -60.96 -0.70 -35.28
CA ALA A 5 -59.55 -0.99 -35.42
C ALA A 5 -58.91 -0.26 -36.62
N ALA A 6 -57.65 0.15 -36.48
CA ALA A 6 -56.78 0.52 -37.59
C ALA A 6 -55.56 -0.42 -37.64
N ARG A 7 -55.47 -1.19 -38.72
CA ARG A 7 -54.30 -1.98 -39.14
C ARG A 7 -53.33 -1.05 -39.89
N SER A 8 -52.01 -1.30 -39.82
CA SER A 8 -51.15 -1.41 -41.02
C SER A 8 -49.66 -1.57 -40.69
N ARG A 9 -49.15 -2.73 -41.12
CA ARG A 9 -47.84 -3.04 -41.77
C ARG A 9 -46.53 -2.98 -40.97
N VAL A 10 -46.10 -4.20 -40.67
CA VAL A 10 -44.73 -4.72 -40.54
C VAL A 10 -43.95 -4.60 -41.87
N PRO A 11 -42.67 -4.21 -41.87
CA PRO A 11 -41.72 -4.53 -42.93
C PRO A 11 -40.91 -5.80 -42.64
N ASN A 12 -40.69 -6.56 -43.71
CA ASN A 12 -40.10 -7.89 -43.78
C ASN A 12 -38.66 -8.01 -43.25
N ALA A 13 -38.41 -9.18 -42.65
CA ALA A 13 -37.11 -9.76 -42.36
C ALA A 13 -36.31 -10.02 -43.65
N ALA A 14 -35.04 -9.60 -43.67
CA ALA A 14 -34.07 -10.01 -44.66
C ALA A 14 -33.29 -11.22 -44.14
N THR A 15 -33.47 -12.34 -44.84
CA THR A 15 -32.84 -13.63 -44.64
C THR A 15 -31.39 -13.61 -45.14
N THR A 16 -30.41 -13.68 -44.25
CA THR A 16 -29.00 -13.93 -44.60
C THR A 16 -28.72 -15.44 -44.52
N GLN A 17 -28.38 -16.03 -45.67
CA GLN A 17 -27.97 -17.43 -45.80
C GLN A 17 -26.61 -17.70 -45.12
N PRO A 18 -26.39 -18.92 -44.58
CA PRO A 18 -25.10 -19.31 -44.01
C PRO A 18 -24.08 -19.67 -45.10
N ALA A 19 -22.88 -19.07 -44.99
CA ALA A 19 -21.75 -19.38 -45.84
C ALA A 19 -21.25 -20.82 -45.61
N ARG A 20 -21.10 -21.54 -46.74
CA ARG A 20 -20.60 -22.92 -46.81
C ARG A 20 -19.17 -23.04 -46.28
N ARG A 21 -18.97 -23.98 -45.36
CA ARG A 21 -17.65 -24.49 -44.95
C ARG A 21 -16.99 -25.23 -46.11
N ARG A 22 -15.76 -24.86 -46.45
CA ARG A 22 -14.84 -25.68 -47.26
C ARG A 22 -13.90 -26.46 -46.33
N PRO A 23 -13.52 -27.70 -46.67
CA PRO A 23 -12.62 -28.52 -45.88
C PRO A 23 -11.17 -28.04 -45.97
N LEU A 24 -10.46 -28.11 -44.84
CA LEU A 24 -9.02 -27.88 -44.73
C LEU A 24 -8.25 -29.10 -45.30
N PRO A 25 -7.17 -28.90 -46.06
CA PRO A 25 -6.23 -29.96 -46.37
C PRO A 25 -5.29 -30.21 -45.18
N SER A 26 -5.16 -31.49 -44.83
CA SER A 26 -4.09 -32.02 -43.98
C SER A 26 -2.75 -31.95 -44.72
N ASN A 27 -1.72 -31.41 -44.10
CA ASN A 27 -0.34 -31.67 -44.51
C ASN A 27 0.57 -31.86 -43.30
N THR A 28 1.31 -32.95 -43.40
CA THR A 28 2.28 -33.50 -42.47
C THR A 28 3.68 -32.95 -42.78
N ALA A 29 4.50 -32.86 -41.74
CA ALA A 29 5.99 -32.82 -41.72
C ALA A 29 6.71 -31.50 -42.07
N GLY A 30 7.71 -31.16 -41.24
CA GLY A 30 8.84 -30.30 -41.65
C GLY A 30 9.48 -29.45 -40.56
N SER A 31 10.65 -29.92 -40.09
CA SER A 31 11.70 -29.31 -39.25
C SER A 31 12.09 -27.82 -39.43
N GLY A 32 12.72 -27.26 -38.38
CA GLY A 32 13.74 -26.18 -38.44
C GLY A 32 13.26 -24.85 -37.86
N SER A 33 13.82 -24.29 -36.78
CA SER A 33 15.16 -23.68 -36.63
C SER A 33 15.05 -22.14 -36.50
N ALA A 34 15.44 -21.63 -35.33
CA ALA A 34 16.03 -20.31 -35.02
C ALA A 34 15.38 -19.00 -35.51
N GLY A 35 15.16 -18.04 -34.60
CA GLY A 35 14.96 -16.64 -35.00
C GLY A 35 14.37 -15.71 -33.94
N SER A 36 15.25 -15.05 -33.21
CA SER A 36 15.13 -13.78 -32.46
C SER A 36 13.97 -12.81 -32.76
N GLY A 37 13.47 -12.15 -31.70
CA GLY A 37 12.93 -10.78 -31.78
C GLY A 37 12.14 -10.33 -30.54
N PRO A 38 12.56 -9.27 -29.81
CA PRO A 38 11.77 -8.70 -28.72
C PRO A 38 10.76 -7.68 -29.28
N THR A 39 9.47 -7.93 -29.07
CA THR A 39 8.39 -6.98 -29.36
C THR A 39 8.28 -5.95 -28.24
N ARG A 40 8.72 -4.72 -28.55
CA ARG A 40 8.37 -3.50 -27.80
C ARG A 40 6.88 -3.21 -27.99
N SER A 41 6.12 -3.28 -26.91
CA SER A 41 4.76 -2.73 -26.82
C SER A 41 4.82 -1.25 -26.45
N ARG A 42 4.05 -0.44 -27.18
CA ARG A 42 3.95 1.02 -27.09
C ARG A 42 2.98 1.40 -25.96
N GLY A 43 3.41 2.28 -25.06
CA GLY A 43 2.53 2.96 -24.10
C GLY A 43 1.64 3.97 -24.81
N SER A 44 0.35 3.95 -24.47
CA SER A 44 -0.66 4.92 -24.91
C SER A 44 -0.82 6.01 -23.87
N THR A 45 -0.90 7.23 -24.39
CA THR A 45 -1.04 8.54 -23.75
C THR A 45 -2.42 8.74 -23.14
N TYR A 46 -2.53 9.21 -21.88
CA TYR A 46 -3.62 10.08 -21.42
C TYR A 46 -3.10 11.03 -20.32
N ALA A 47 -3.65 12.24 -20.32
CA ALA A 47 -3.14 13.45 -19.68
C ALA A 47 -4.16 14.04 -18.68
N LEU A 48 -3.64 14.94 -17.81
CA LEU A 48 -4.30 15.90 -16.89
C LEU A 48 -4.82 15.24 -15.59
N TYR A 49 -4.38 15.61 -14.38
CA TYR A 49 -4.30 16.95 -13.78
C TYR A 49 -3.15 17.04 -12.73
N SER A 50 -2.59 18.23 -12.57
CA SER A 50 -1.62 18.60 -11.54
C SER A 50 -2.27 19.48 -10.45
N ALA A 51 -1.98 19.21 -9.17
CA ALA A 51 -2.22 20.11 -8.03
C ALA A 51 -1.09 19.91 -6.99
N ILE A 52 -0.08 20.78 -6.99
CA ILE A 52 0.15 21.91 -6.07
C ILE A 52 0.40 21.48 -4.62
N TRP A 53 1.69 21.43 -4.24
CA TRP A 53 2.18 21.63 -2.87
C TRP A 53 3.00 22.94 -2.82
N PRO A 54 2.94 23.74 -1.74
CA PRO A 54 3.74 24.96 -1.62
C PRO A 54 5.18 24.66 -1.18
N PRO A 55 6.21 25.41 -1.64
CA PRO A 55 7.57 25.24 -1.18
C PRO A 55 7.87 26.09 0.07
N ASN A 56 8.44 25.41 1.07
CA ASN A 56 9.47 25.85 2.01
C ASN A 56 9.65 27.36 2.28
N THR A 57 9.27 27.74 3.50
CA THR A 57 9.65 28.97 4.20
C THR A 57 11.17 29.00 4.45
N ARG A 58 11.88 29.95 3.82
CA ARG A 58 13.28 30.26 4.16
C ARG A 58 13.33 31.19 5.38
N LEU A 59 13.88 30.71 6.49
CA LEU A 59 14.30 31.52 7.63
C LEU A 59 15.66 32.16 7.33
N GLY A 60 15.68 33.49 7.25
CA GLY A 60 16.90 34.28 7.18
C GLY A 60 17.52 34.46 8.57
N LEU A 61 18.75 33.99 8.75
CA LEU A 61 19.57 34.29 9.92
C LEU A 61 20.32 35.61 9.67
N GLY A 62 19.90 36.67 10.38
CA GLY A 62 20.67 37.88 10.54
C GLY A 62 21.70 37.71 11.66
N LEU A 63 22.99 37.76 11.31
CA LEU A 63 24.09 37.85 12.26
C LEU A 63 24.24 39.31 12.70
N GLY A 64 23.92 39.59 13.97
CA GLY A 64 24.26 40.83 14.66
C GLY A 64 25.36 40.57 15.68
N SER A 65 26.51 41.21 15.48
CA SER A 65 27.64 41.26 16.40
C SER A 65 27.40 42.29 17.51
N GLY A 66 27.78 41.97 18.75
CA GLY A 66 27.72 42.94 19.85
C GLY A 66 28.13 42.39 21.22
N ASN A 67 29.39 42.64 21.58
CA ASN A 67 29.93 42.98 22.91
C ASN A 67 29.75 42.05 24.14
N ALA A 68 30.88 41.44 24.48
CA ALA A 68 31.60 41.42 25.75
C ALA A 68 30.92 41.92 27.07
N ALA A 69 31.19 41.11 28.11
CA ALA A 69 31.46 41.45 29.52
C ALA A 69 30.29 41.55 30.52
N ALA A 70 30.13 40.50 31.35
CA ALA A 70 29.84 40.54 32.80
C ALA A 70 29.69 39.09 33.31
N MET A 71 30.73 38.45 33.86
CA MET A 71 31.11 38.42 35.27
C MET A 71 30.03 37.93 36.26
N ARG A 72 30.19 36.65 36.67
CA ARG A 72 29.97 36.07 38.01
C ARG A 72 28.63 36.31 38.71
N THR A 73 27.84 35.24 38.87
CA THR A 73 27.31 34.83 40.18
C THR A 73 27.13 33.30 40.18
N LEU A 74 27.89 32.63 41.06
CA LEU A 74 27.72 31.23 41.43
C LEU A 74 26.36 31.10 42.14
N ALA A 75 25.43 30.37 41.54
CA ALA A 75 24.33 29.74 42.25
C ALA A 75 24.45 28.24 42.03
N LEU A 76 24.94 27.56 43.07
CA LEU A 76 25.04 26.12 43.19
C LEU A 76 23.61 25.56 43.35
N GLY A 77 22.85 25.59 42.26
CA GLY A 77 21.55 24.94 42.14
C GLY A 77 21.77 23.48 41.80
N LEU A 78 21.87 22.63 42.82
CA LEU A 78 21.80 21.18 42.71
C LEU A 78 20.39 20.81 42.23
N CYS A 79 20.09 21.04 40.95
CA CYS A 79 18.90 20.50 40.32
C CYS A 79 19.06 18.98 40.36
N LEU A 80 18.35 18.34 41.30
CA LEU A 80 17.99 16.93 41.18
C LEU A 80 17.39 16.76 39.78
N GLY A 81 18.21 16.30 38.86
CA GLY A 81 17.77 15.76 37.58
C GLY A 81 16.99 14.51 37.91
N LEU A 82 15.70 14.68 38.21
CA LEU A 82 14.71 13.63 38.08
C LEU A 82 14.86 13.14 36.64
N GLY A 83 15.63 12.06 36.49
CA GLY A 83 15.72 11.32 35.25
C GLY A 83 14.30 10.89 34.94
N LEU A 84 13.62 11.65 34.08
CA LEU A 84 12.40 11.22 33.46
C LEU A 84 12.78 9.91 32.77
N ALA A 85 12.30 8.81 33.33
CA ALA A 85 12.43 7.50 32.71
C ALA A 85 11.74 7.63 31.35
N GLN A 86 12.54 7.83 30.29
CA GLN A 86 12.01 7.86 28.94
C GLN A 86 11.47 6.46 28.69
N LYS A 87 10.16 6.36 28.41
CA LYS A 87 9.52 5.12 27.96
C LYS A 87 10.39 4.60 26.81
N PRO A 88 10.88 3.35 26.87
CA PRO A 88 11.73 2.82 25.82
C PRO A 88 11.00 2.97 24.49
N THR A 89 11.62 3.70 23.55
CA THR A 89 11.06 3.88 22.22
C THR A 89 10.96 2.50 21.56
N PRO A 90 9.79 2.09 21.06
CA PRO A 90 9.68 0.81 20.36
C PRO A 90 10.62 0.85 19.16
N ARG A 91 11.28 -0.29 18.90
CA ARG A 91 12.24 -0.37 17.79
C ARG A 91 11.57 -0.10 16.46
N LEU A 92 10.39 -0.65 16.24
CA LEU A 92 9.56 -0.36 15.08
C LEU A 92 8.34 0.42 15.57
N ASP A 93 8.09 1.59 14.99
CA ASP A 93 6.98 2.46 15.40
C ASP A 93 6.21 3.02 14.21
N VAL A 94 5.02 3.57 14.47
CA VAL A 94 4.20 4.30 13.51
C VAL A 94 3.87 5.68 14.06
N GLU A 95 4.25 6.71 13.32
CA GLU A 95 3.80 8.08 13.54
C GLU A 95 2.61 8.35 12.62
N VAL A 96 1.46 8.78 13.17
CA VAL A 96 0.24 9.07 12.41
C VAL A 96 -0.17 10.52 12.67
N ASP A 97 -0.42 11.27 11.60
CA ASP A 97 -0.90 12.65 11.69
C ASP A 97 -2.43 12.75 11.66
N LYS A 98 -2.97 13.96 11.87
CA LYS A 98 -4.42 14.21 11.92
C LYS A 98 -5.15 13.93 10.61
N SER A 99 -4.44 13.86 9.48
CA SER A 99 -5.03 13.51 8.18
C SER A 99 -5.05 12.00 7.92
N GLY A 100 -4.48 11.21 8.83
CA GLY A 100 -4.30 9.78 8.68
C GLY A 100 -3.08 9.41 7.83
N ALA A 101 -2.30 10.39 7.38
CA ALA A 101 -0.98 10.12 6.81
C ALA A 101 -0.07 9.59 7.92
N TYR A 102 0.82 8.66 7.57
CA TYR A 102 1.66 8.00 8.54
C TYR A 102 3.05 7.70 8.02
N ALA A 103 3.97 7.43 8.93
CA ALA A 103 5.31 6.95 8.65
C ALA A 103 5.69 5.82 9.60
N VAL A 104 6.31 4.77 9.07
CA VAL A 104 6.93 3.71 9.87
C VAL A 104 8.36 4.14 10.19
N THR A 105 8.72 4.13 11.47
CA THR A 105 10.08 4.42 11.93
C THR A 105 10.75 3.17 12.46
N LEU A 106 12.07 3.09 12.28
CA LEU A 106 12.94 2.08 12.85
C LEU A 106 14.03 2.79 13.67
N ASP A 107 14.08 2.51 14.97
CA ASP A 107 14.99 3.15 15.92
C ASP A 107 14.91 4.70 15.86
N GLY A 108 13.70 5.22 15.68
CA GLY A 108 13.41 6.66 15.58
C GLY A 108 13.78 7.32 14.24
N LEU A 109 14.26 6.55 13.26
CA LEU A 109 14.50 7.04 11.89
C LEU A 109 13.37 6.59 10.97
N THR A 110 12.90 7.46 10.08
CA THR A 110 11.90 7.08 9.08
C THR A 110 12.40 5.94 8.21
N TRP A 111 11.72 4.80 8.31
CA TRP A 111 11.98 3.61 7.51
C TRP A 111 11.10 3.56 6.26
N ALA A 112 9.81 3.87 6.38
CA ALA A 112 8.91 3.94 5.23
C ALA A 112 7.88 5.05 5.40
N GLN A 113 7.62 5.81 4.33
CA GLN A 113 6.49 6.73 4.28
C GLN A 113 5.22 5.96 3.92
N GLY A 114 4.12 6.22 4.61
CA GLY A 114 2.82 5.65 4.31
C GLY A 114 2.30 6.13 2.97
N GLY A 115 1.75 5.21 2.19
CA GLY A 115 0.97 5.50 0.99
C GLY A 115 -0.50 5.78 1.33
N PRO A 116 -1.28 6.29 0.37
CA PRO A 116 -2.70 6.56 0.58
C PRO A 116 -3.48 5.27 0.85
N VAL A 117 -4.49 5.39 1.70
CA VAL A 117 -5.52 4.37 1.91
C VAL A 117 -6.41 4.31 0.68
N ALA A 118 -6.77 3.11 0.22
CA ALA A 118 -7.70 2.97 -0.91
C ALA A 118 -8.66 1.80 -0.72
N LEU A 119 -9.84 1.90 -1.34
CA LEU A 119 -10.81 0.81 -1.46
C LEU A 119 -11.58 0.92 -2.79
N THR A 120 -12.07 -0.21 -3.30
CA THR A 120 -12.89 -0.27 -4.51
C THR A 120 -14.33 -0.53 -4.14
N VAL A 121 -15.26 0.33 -4.55
CA VAL A 121 -16.71 0.18 -4.34
C VAL A 121 -17.43 0.47 -5.65
N GLY A 122 -18.38 -0.39 -6.02
CA GLY A 122 -19.09 -0.23 -7.29
C GLY A 122 -18.17 -0.29 -8.52
N SER A 123 -17.05 -1.01 -8.43
CA SER A 123 -15.99 -1.09 -9.44
C SER A 123 -15.23 0.23 -9.69
N GLU A 124 -15.36 1.23 -8.80
CA GLU A 124 -14.56 2.45 -8.82
C GLU A 124 -13.58 2.46 -7.64
N ALA A 125 -12.33 2.84 -7.90
CA ALA A 125 -11.36 3.07 -6.85
C ALA A 125 -11.65 4.39 -6.12
N ARG A 126 -11.59 4.37 -4.80
CA ARG A 126 -11.70 5.50 -3.88
C ARG A 126 -10.40 5.61 -3.11
N VAL A 127 -9.72 6.76 -3.17
CA VAL A 127 -8.39 6.93 -2.59
C VAL A 127 -8.39 8.08 -1.59
N ALA A 128 -7.70 7.90 -0.47
CA ALA A 128 -7.52 8.97 0.50
C ALA A 128 -6.67 10.10 -0.12
N GLY A 129 -7.15 11.33 0.01
CA GLY A 129 -6.47 12.53 -0.49
C GLY A 129 -6.89 12.97 -1.90
N ASP A 130 -7.64 12.17 -2.67
CA ASP A 130 -8.22 12.59 -3.96
C ASP A 130 -9.70 13.01 -3.87
N GLY A 131 -10.28 12.95 -2.66
CA GLY A 131 -11.69 13.23 -2.38
C GLY A 131 -12.63 12.04 -2.58
N GLY A 132 -12.12 10.88 -3.03
CA GLY A 132 -12.89 9.65 -3.13
C GLY A 132 -13.06 8.92 -1.80
N LEU A 133 -12.11 9.10 -0.87
CA LEU A 133 -12.17 8.53 0.47
C LEU A 133 -11.82 9.59 1.52
N GLU A 134 -12.70 9.81 2.50
CA GLU A 134 -12.54 10.78 3.58
C GLU A 134 -12.30 10.07 4.92
N LEU A 135 -11.39 10.62 5.72
CA LEU A 135 -11.21 10.25 7.13
C LEU A 135 -12.34 10.86 7.94
N VAL A 136 -13.28 10.03 8.40
CA VAL A 136 -14.47 10.49 9.15
C VAL A 136 -14.29 10.41 10.67
N GLU A 137 -13.34 9.61 11.13
CA GLU A 137 -13.02 9.42 12.56
C GLU A 137 -11.54 9.04 12.74
N GLY A 138 -10.93 9.53 13.81
CA GLY A 138 -9.52 9.30 14.14
C GLY A 138 -8.54 10.32 13.53
N PRO A 139 -7.21 10.07 13.69
CA PRO A 139 -6.63 8.95 14.42
C PRO A 139 -6.89 9.02 15.93
N GLU A 140 -7.32 7.91 16.51
CA GLU A 140 -7.43 7.73 17.97
C GLU A 140 -6.38 6.72 18.43
N PHE A 141 -5.88 6.90 19.65
CA PHE A 141 -4.76 6.13 20.19
C PHE A 141 -5.12 5.58 21.57
N GLU A 142 -4.79 4.31 21.81
CA GLU A 142 -4.90 3.67 23.11
C GLU A 142 -3.56 2.98 23.44
N ASP A 143 -2.98 3.32 24.59
CA ASP A 143 -1.77 2.69 25.11
C ASP A 143 -2.14 1.51 26.01
N ASP A 144 -1.31 0.46 26.00
CA ASP A 144 -1.42 -0.73 26.86
C ASP A 144 -2.73 -1.53 26.68
N GLU A 145 -3.33 -1.48 25.49
CA GLU A 145 -4.48 -2.32 25.09
C GLU A 145 -4.04 -3.78 24.95
N LEU A 146 -4.93 -4.73 25.28
CA LEU A 146 -4.68 -6.16 25.06
C LEU A 146 -5.02 -6.54 23.61
N CYS A 147 -4.00 -6.52 22.76
CA CYS A 147 -4.09 -6.78 21.33
C CYS A 147 -3.83 -8.26 20.97
N SER A 148 -3.77 -8.57 19.68
CA SER A 148 -3.72 -9.96 19.19
C SER A 148 -2.50 -10.77 19.65
N LEU A 149 -1.36 -10.11 19.89
CA LEU A 149 -0.11 -10.76 20.34
C LEU A 149 0.26 -10.42 21.79
N GLY A 150 -0.57 -9.66 22.51
CA GLY A 150 -0.29 -9.18 23.86
C GLY A 150 -0.52 -7.67 24.02
N PRO A 151 0.01 -7.05 25.09
CA PRO A 151 -0.08 -5.61 25.31
C PRO A 151 0.53 -4.82 24.14
N CYS A 152 -0.21 -3.86 23.61
CA CYS A 152 0.23 -3.03 22.49
C CYS A 152 -0.26 -1.59 22.63
N ARG A 153 0.31 -0.69 21.81
CA ARG A 153 -0.31 0.60 21.53
C ARG A 153 -1.12 0.47 20.25
N ARG A 154 -2.40 0.80 20.29
CA ARG A 154 -3.27 0.77 19.13
C ARG A 154 -3.56 2.16 18.61
N THR A 155 -3.57 2.32 17.30
CA THR A 155 -4.08 3.50 16.61
C THR A 155 -5.12 3.08 15.60
N TRP A 156 -6.31 3.69 15.59
CA TRP A 156 -7.35 3.38 14.60
C TRP A 156 -7.94 4.63 13.94
N MET A 157 -8.49 4.42 12.75
CA MET A 157 -9.06 5.42 11.86
C MET A 157 -10.23 4.82 11.09
N THR A 158 -11.26 5.62 10.82
CA THR A 158 -12.43 5.22 10.04
C THR A 158 -12.51 6.04 8.77
N TRP A 159 -12.62 5.36 7.63
CA TRP A 159 -12.66 5.94 6.29
C TRP A 159 -14.02 5.69 5.63
N SER A 160 -14.56 6.69 4.93
CA SER A 160 -15.82 6.60 4.21
C SER A 160 -15.76 7.17 2.79
N ASP A 161 -16.50 6.57 1.87
CA ASP A 161 -16.71 7.09 0.51
C ASP A 161 -17.99 7.95 0.37
N HIS A 162 -18.63 8.30 1.50
CA HIS A 162 -19.92 9.02 1.62
C HIS A 162 -21.16 8.32 1.05
N ALA A 163 -21.00 7.17 0.40
CA ALA A 163 -22.11 6.34 -0.04
C ALA A 163 -22.34 5.27 1.04
N ASP A 164 -21.83 4.06 0.79
CA ASP A 164 -22.00 2.90 1.68
C ASP A 164 -20.65 2.27 2.06
N GLY A 165 -19.56 2.71 1.45
CA GLY A 165 -18.21 2.25 1.74
C GLY A 165 -17.75 2.76 3.10
N LEU A 166 -17.49 1.83 4.01
CA LEU A 166 -16.88 2.09 5.31
C LEU A 166 -15.75 1.10 5.54
N MET A 167 -14.55 1.61 5.76
CA MET A 167 -13.36 0.82 6.08
C MET A 167 -12.70 1.40 7.32
N GLU A 168 -12.41 0.54 8.28
CA GLU A 168 -11.62 0.86 9.44
C GLU A 168 -10.20 0.35 9.22
N THR A 169 -9.22 1.14 9.63
CA THR A 169 -7.81 0.78 9.56
C THR A 169 -7.18 0.95 10.92
N SER A 170 -6.31 0.02 11.33
CA SER A 170 -5.58 0.17 12.59
C SER A 170 -4.15 -0.34 12.55
N PHE A 171 -3.35 0.18 13.46
CA PHE A 171 -1.99 -0.26 13.78
C PHE A 171 -2.00 -0.80 15.22
N GLU A 172 -1.54 -2.02 15.44
CA GLU A 172 -1.20 -2.58 16.74
C GLU A 172 0.33 -2.61 16.85
N ILE A 173 0.91 -1.77 17.71
CA ILE A 173 2.35 -1.54 17.81
C ILE A 173 2.88 -2.19 19.09
N TYR A 174 3.84 -3.10 18.94
CA TYR A 174 4.40 -3.88 20.03
C TYR A 174 5.84 -3.44 20.34
N SER A 175 6.23 -3.51 21.61
CA SER A 175 7.54 -3.05 22.09
C SER A 175 8.73 -3.83 21.52
N ASP A 176 8.50 -5.05 21.02
CA ASP A 176 9.51 -5.95 20.46
C ASP A 176 9.81 -5.71 18.97
N GLY A 177 9.29 -4.61 18.40
CA GLY A 177 9.53 -4.24 17.01
C GLY A 177 8.66 -5.01 16.02
N VAL A 178 7.41 -5.27 16.44
CA VAL A 178 6.34 -5.84 15.64
C VAL A 178 5.24 -4.79 15.45
N ILE A 179 4.70 -4.69 14.24
CA ILE A 179 3.47 -3.95 13.95
C ILE A 179 2.50 -4.89 13.28
N VAL A 180 1.27 -4.98 13.78
CA VAL A 180 0.15 -5.61 13.07
C VAL A 180 -0.72 -4.51 12.48
N TYR A 181 -1.00 -4.59 11.19
CA TYR A 181 -1.91 -3.69 10.49
C TYR A 181 -3.22 -4.44 10.28
N GLU A 182 -4.35 -3.76 10.45
CA GLU A 182 -5.67 -4.34 10.18
C GLU A 182 -6.49 -3.43 9.28
N GLN A 183 -7.19 -4.04 8.34
CA GLN A 183 -8.35 -3.48 7.64
C GLN A 183 -9.60 -4.22 8.11
N SER A 184 -10.63 -3.52 8.57
CA SER A 184 -11.94 -4.09 8.88
C SER A 184 -13.05 -3.42 8.06
N PHE A 185 -14.09 -4.20 7.76
CA PHE A 185 -15.23 -3.78 6.93
C PHE A 185 -16.53 -3.97 7.72
N PRO A 186 -16.89 -3.04 8.62
CA PRO A 186 -18.00 -3.22 9.56
C PRO A 186 -19.33 -3.47 8.85
N LYS A 187 -19.55 -2.76 7.73
CA LYS A 187 -20.75 -2.86 6.90
C LYS A 187 -20.59 -3.80 5.71
N GLY A 188 -19.41 -4.39 5.52
CA GLY A 188 -19.05 -5.09 4.30
C GLY A 188 -18.89 -4.13 3.11
N LEU A 189 -18.62 -4.68 1.94
CA LEU A 189 -18.48 -3.93 0.69
C LEU A 189 -19.09 -4.71 -0.48
N GLN A 190 -19.58 -4.00 -1.49
CA GLN A 190 -20.16 -4.58 -2.71
C GLN A 190 -19.49 -4.01 -3.96
N GLY A 191 -19.36 -4.84 -5.00
CA GLY A 191 -18.71 -4.42 -6.24
C GLY A 191 -17.23 -4.11 -6.04
N THR A 192 -16.56 -4.87 -5.20
CA THR A 192 -15.15 -4.65 -4.84
C THR A 192 -14.18 -5.08 -5.93
N ALA A 193 -14.64 -5.81 -6.94
CA ALA A 193 -13.78 -6.28 -8.00
C ALA A 193 -13.28 -5.13 -8.85
N VAL A 194 -11.96 -5.12 -9.08
CA VAL A 194 -11.27 -4.13 -9.89
C VAL A 194 -11.64 -4.37 -11.36
N LYS A 195 -11.99 -3.28 -12.06
CA LYS A 195 -12.28 -3.28 -13.50
C LYS A 195 -11.66 -2.04 -14.13
N GLY A 196 -11.12 -2.14 -15.34
CA GLY A 196 -10.61 -1.00 -16.10
C GLY A 196 -9.37 -1.24 -16.96
N GLY A 197 -8.78 -2.42 -16.88
CA GLY A 197 -7.68 -2.88 -17.72
C GLY A 197 -8.15 -3.52 -19.03
N THR A 198 -7.25 -3.55 -20.01
CA THR A 198 -7.44 -4.30 -21.26
C THR A 198 -7.26 -5.81 -21.10
N ASP A 199 -6.70 -6.24 -19.96
CA ASP A 199 -6.45 -7.63 -19.62
C ASP A 199 -7.15 -8.01 -18.30
N PRO A 200 -8.30 -8.67 -18.37
CA PRO A 200 -9.02 -9.14 -17.18
C PRO A 200 -8.20 -10.07 -16.29
N ALA A 201 -7.22 -10.79 -16.84
CA ALA A 201 -6.36 -11.66 -16.06
C ALA A 201 -5.39 -10.86 -15.18
N ALA A 202 -5.00 -9.65 -15.60
CA ALA A 202 -4.16 -8.77 -14.80
C ALA A 202 -4.97 -8.05 -13.70
N GLU A 203 -6.23 -7.70 -13.97
CA GLU A 203 -7.11 -7.01 -13.01
C GLU A 203 -7.35 -7.83 -11.73
N LYS A 204 -7.53 -9.14 -11.88
CA LYS A 204 -7.78 -10.07 -10.77
C LYS A 204 -6.60 -10.10 -9.79
N ASP A 205 -5.40 -9.78 -10.27
CA ASP A 205 -4.13 -9.78 -9.53
C ASP A 205 -3.78 -8.38 -8.97
N LEU A 206 -4.63 -7.37 -9.17
CA LEU A 206 -4.51 -6.06 -8.53
C LEU A 206 -5.07 -6.09 -7.10
N LEU A 207 -5.09 -4.94 -6.43
CA LEU A 207 -5.70 -4.78 -5.12
C LEU A 207 -7.06 -4.08 -5.22
N SER A 208 -8.05 -4.65 -4.53
CA SER A 208 -9.33 -4.00 -4.26
C SER A 208 -9.24 -2.99 -3.12
N THR A 209 -8.40 -3.26 -2.11
CA THR A 209 -8.15 -2.36 -0.97
C THR A 209 -6.65 -2.20 -0.75
N SER A 210 -6.22 -1.09 -0.14
CA SER A 210 -4.79 -0.78 0.07
C SER A 210 -4.57 -0.13 1.44
N PHE A 211 -4.09 -0.91 2.41
CA PHE A 211 -3.63 -0.54 3.75
C PHE A 211 -3.00 -1.76 4.47
N PRO A 212 -1.76 -1.70 4.96
CA PRO A 212 -0.86 -0.57 4.81
C PRO A 212 -0.44 -0.41 3.36
N ALA A 213 0.14 0.74 3.07
CA ALA A 213 0.72 1.09 1.79
C ALA A 213 2.02 1.85 2.07
N PHE A 214 3.04 1.66 1.25
CA PHE A 214 4.35 2.27 1.47
C PHE A 214 4.84 2.94 0.19
N VAL A 215 5.26 4.19 0.30
CA VAL A 215 5.90 4.90 -0.81
C VAL A 215 7.36 4.45 -0.90
N ALA A 216 7.72 3.90 -2.06
CA ALA A 216 9.09 3.50 -2.36
C ALA A 216 9.93 4.73 -2.70
N GLN A 217 10.68 5.20 -1.70
CA GLN A 217 11.47 6.42 -1.76
C GLN A 217 12.95 6.13 -1.54
N GLU A 218 13.80 6.66 -2.43
CA GLU A 218 15.25 6.62 -2.26
C GLU A 218 15.73 7.73 -1.30
N GLY A 219 16.87 7.49 -0.64
CA GLY A 219 17.58 8.54 0.10
C GLY A 219 17.03 8.87 1.49
N LEU A 220 16.11 8.08 2.03
CA LEU A 220 15.74 8.16 3.45
C LEU A 220 16.98 7.83 4.30
N LYS A 221 17.36 8.74 5.19
CA LYS A 221 18.55 8.56 6.03
C LYS A 221 18.35 7.40 7.00
N GLY A 222 19.11 6.33 6.82
CA GLY A 222 18.96 5.10 7.61
C GLY A 222 17.72 4.29 7.24
N GLY A 223 17.04 4.63 6.14
CA GLY A 223 15.92 3.87 5.61
C GLY A 223 16.38 2.67 4.75
N PRO A 224 15.42 1.94 4.16
CA PRO A 224 15.69 0.79 3.32
C PRO A 224 16.36 1.22 2.02
N ALA A 225 17.38 0.46 1.63
CA ALA A 225 18.07 0.60 0.36
C ALA A 225 17.52 -0.36 -0.71
N GLY A 226 16.93 -1.47 -0.29
CA GLY A 226 16.43 -2.51 -1.18
C GLY A 226 15.21 -3.23 -0.66
N VAL A 227 14.58 -3.98 -1.55
CA VAL A 227 13.50 -4.91 -1.26
C VAL A 227 13.82 -6.28 -1.86
N LEU A 228 13.54 -7.34 -1.09
CA LEU A 228 13.49 -8.72 -1.53
C LEU A 228 12.03 -9.18 -1.46
N HIS A 229 11.45 -9.57 -2.59
CA HIS A 229 10.08 -10.06 -2.65
C HIS A 229 10.06 -11.55 -2.98
N PHE A 230 9.40 -12.35 -2.15
CA PHE A 230 9.17 -13.77 -2.39
C PHE A 230 7.88 -13.95 -3.17
N ALA A 231 7.94 -14.57 -4.34
CA ALA A 231 6.77 -14.73 -5.20
C ALA A 231 6.85 -15.90 -6.17
N GLY A 232 5.69 -16.24 -6.72
CA GLY A 232 5.52 -17.27 -7.73
C GLY A 232 5.43 -18.66 -7.11
N LYS A 233 4.79 -19.58 -7.84
CA LYS A 233 4.84 -21.02 -7.53
C LYS A 233 6.28 -21.47 -7.28
N PHE A 234 6.53 -22.04 -6.10
CA PHE A 234 7.86 -22.48 -5.67
C PHE A 234 8.94 -21.39 -5.71
N MET A 235 8.58 -20.13 -5.41
CA MET A 235 9.50 -18.99 -5.35
C MET A 235 10.14 -18.61 -6.69
N LYS A 236 9.63 -19.12 -7.82
CA LYS A 236 10.22 -18.91 -9.16
C LYS A 236 10.33 -17.44 -9.58
N ASP A 237 9.48 -16.58 -9.02
CA ASP A 237 9.38 -15.15 -9.36
C ASP A 237 10.00 -14.25 -8.27
N THR A 238 10.69 -14.86 -7.30
CA THR A 238 11.43 -14.16 -6.25
C THR A 238 12.45 -13.23 -6.87
N ARG A 239 12.46 -11.98 -6.42
CA ARG A 239 13.29 -10.93 -7.00
C ARG A 239 13.72 -9.93 -5.95
N SER A 240 14.86 -9.31 -6.19
CA SER A 240 15.35 -8.17 -5.41
C SER A 240 15.44 -6.94 -6.30
N SER A 241 15.12 -5.77 -5.74
CA SER A 241 15.24 -4.48 -6.44
C SER A 241 15.57 -3.35 -5.45
N PRO A 242 16.13 -2.22 -5.91
CA PRO A 242 16.24 -1.02 -5.08
C PRO A 242 14.89 -0.56 -4.55
N TRP A 243 14.86 -0.03 -3.33
CA TRP A 243 13.67 0.63 -2.78
C TRP A 243 13.59 2.06 -3.33
N GLY A 244 12.63 2.32 -4.23
CA GLY A 244 12.60 3.56 -5.02
C GLY A 244 11.81 3.44 -6.33
N PRO A 245 12.06 4.31 -7.32
CA PRO A 245 11.39 4.29 -8.63
C PRO A 245 11.62 3.03 -9.47
N ARG A 246 12.50 2.12 -9.03
CA ARG A 246 12.79 0.83 -9.66
C ARG A 246 12.35 -0.37 -8.83
N THR A 247 11.57 -0.14 -7.78
CA THR A 247 10.98 -1.20 -6.97
C THR A 247 10.13 -2.12 -7.84
N ASN A 248 10.37 -3.42 -7.72
CA ASN A 248 9.71 -4.44 -8.50
C ASN A 248 9.18 -5.52 -7.55
N ILE A 249 7.88 -5.45 -7.30
CA ILE A 249 7.13 -6.41 -6.50
C ILE A 249 6.04 -6.98 -7.40
N THR A 250 5.83 -8.28 -7.31
CA THR A 250 4.74 -8.94 -8.04
C THR A 250 3.46 -8.91 -7.24
N SER A 251 2.33 -9.00 -7.95
CA SER A 251 1.01 -8.97 -7.36
C SER A 251 0.26 -10.28 -7.58
N GLY A 252 -0.96 -10.35 -7.03
CA GLY A 252 -1.87 -11.45 -7.24
C GLY A 252 -1.73 -12.60 -6.25
N GLU A 253 -2.34 -13.73 -6.63
CA GLU A 253 -2.47 -14.94 -5.80
C GLU A 253 -1.14 -15.61 -5.45
N GLU A 254 -0.09 -15.36 -6.26
CA GLU A 254 1.24 -15.92 -6.05
C GLU A 254 2.19 -14.91 -5.37
N SER A 255 1.67 -13.80 -4.83
CA SER A 255 2.45 -12.82 -4.10
C SER A 255 2.69 -13.27 -2.65
N GLY A 256 3.94 -13.27 -2.23
CA GLY A 256 4.35 -13.62 -0.87
C GLY A 256 4.91 -12.41 -0.10
N PRO A 257 5.55 -12.66 1.06
CA PRO A 257 6.12 -11.61 1.89
C PRO A 257 7.23 -10.85 1.17
N PHE A 258 7.47 -9.62 1.60
CA PHE A 258 8.64 -8.85 1.18
C PHE A 258 9.47 -8.38 2.36
N VAL A 259 10.75 -8.16 2.12
CA VAL A 259 11.73 -7.70 3.10
C VAL A 259 12.32 -6.41 2.61
N LEU A 260 12.16 -5.35 3.40
CA LEU A 260 12.91 -4.11 3.23
C LEU A 260 14.21 -4.22 4.03
N PHE A 261 15.35 -3.87 3.43
CA PHE A 261 16.65 -3.95 4.09
C PHE A 261 17.49 -2.71 3.82
N ASP A 262 18.31 -2.31 4.80
CA ASP A 262 19.25 -1.20 4.64
C ASP A 262 20.46 -1.57 3.76
N ALA A 263 21.28 -0.60 3.40
CA ALA A 263 22.44 -0.81 2.53
C ALA A 263 23.51 -1.74 3.13
N HIS A 264 23.52 -1.92 4.45
CA HIS A 264 24.49 -2.72 5.17
C HIS A 264 23.96 -4.10 5.58
N ASN A 265 22.65 -4.35 5.39
CA ASN A 265 21.90 -5.49 5.88
C ASN A 265 21.94 -5.64 7.42
N ASP A 266 22.17 -4.56 8.14
CA ASP A 266 22.16 -4.55 9.61
C ASP A 266 20.71 -4.64 10.12
N ASN A 267 19.81 -3.97 9.41
CA ASN A 267 18.38 -3.97 9.67
C ASN A 267 17.58 -4.50 8.49
N ALA A 268 16.54 -5.27 8.82
CA ALA A 268 15.53 -5.69 7.87
C ALA A 268 14.15 -5.61 8.51
N VAL A 269 13.13 -5.28 7.72
CA VAL A 269 11.72 -5.36 8.12
C VAL A 269 11.01 -6.27 7.14
N ILE A 270 10.49 -7.38 7.66
CA ILE A 270 9.69 -8.33 6.88
C ILE A 270 8.23 -7.92 7.01
N THR A 271 7.53 -7.77 5.89
CA THR A 271 6.08 -7.55 5.85
C THR A 271 5.39 -8.73 5.16
N SER A 272 4.33 -9.24 5.78
CA SER A 272 3.58 -10.40 5.31
C SER A 272 2.10 -10.27 5.65
N THR A 273 1.25 -11.00 4.93
CA THR A 273 -0.09 -11.31 5.40
C THR A 273 -0.02 -12.06 6.74
N PHE A 274 -0.89 -11.70 7.68
CA PHE A 274 -0.96 -12.27 9.03
C PHE A 274 -2.24 -13.08 9.25
N SER A 275 -3.35 -12.67 8.63
CA SER A 275 -4.59 -13.43 8.58
C SER A 275 -5.16 -13.47 7.17
N ASN A 276 -6.06 -14.42 6.88
CA ASN A 276 -6.77 -14.51 5.60
C ASN A 276 -5.85 -14.51 4.35
N PHE A 277 -4.80 -15.34 4.40
CA PHE A 277 -3.78 -15.52 3.36
C PHE A 277 -4.32 -15.74 1.94
N MET A 278 -5.52 -16.32 1.81
CA MET A 278 -6.14 -16.60 0.51
C MET A 278 -6.73 -15.37 -0.18
N THR A 279 -6.99 -14.29 0.57
CA THR A 279 -7.60 -13.06 0.03
C THR A 279 -6.64 -11.87 0.06
N GLY A 280 -5.61 -11.94 0.90
CA GLY A 280 -4.59 -10.90 1.01
C GLY A 280 -3.59 -11.00 -0.14
N SER A 281 -3.24 -9.84 -0.71
CA SER A 281 -2.19 -9.70 -1.69
C SER A 281 -1.48 -8.36 -1.48
N GLN A 282 -0.53 -8.08 -2.35
CA GLN A 282 0.20 -6.83 -2.41
C GLN A 282 0.43 -6.46 -3.87
N THR A 283 0.61 -5.18 -4.14
CA THR A 283 0.91 -4.71 -5.50
C THR A 283 1.79 -3.47 -5.43
N ALA A 284 2.58 -3.27 -6.49
CA ALA A 284 3.32 -2.03 -6.70
C ALA A 284 2.65 -1.24 -7.82
N VAL A 285 2.16 -0.04 -7.49
CA VAL A 285 1.55 0.89 -8.45
C VAL A 285 2.47 2.09 -8.62
N THR A 286 2.81 2.41 -9.86
CA THR A 286 3.49 3.66 -10.19
C THR A 286 2.44 4.76 -10.38
N ASP A 287 2.54 5.85 -9.63
CA ASP A 287 1.69 7.01 -9.80
C ASP A 287 2.10 7.85 -11.02
N GLN A 288 1.34 8.90 -11.30
CA GLN A 288 1.62 9.82 -12.43
C GLN A 288 2.93 10.61 -12.24
N SER A 289 3.39 10.77 -11.00
CA SER A 289 4.64 11.45 -10.67
C SER A 289 5.86 10.53 -10.77
N GLY A 290 5.64 9.24 -11.02
CA GLY A 290 6.69 8.22 -11.11
C GLY A 290 7.10 7.64 -9.76
N TYR A 291 6.40 7.95 -8.67
CA TYR A 291 6.61 7.29 -7.38
C TYR A 291 5.92 5.92 -7.40
N ILE A 292 6.58 4.94 -6.80
CA ILE A 292 6.01 3.60 -6.64
C ILE A 292 5.40 3.51 -5.24
N THR A 293 4.12 3.14 -5.16
CA THR A 293 3.46 2.79 -3.90
C THR A 293 3.26 1.28 -3.86
N VAL A 294 3.75 0.66 -2.79
CA VAL A 294 3.56 -0.76 -2.50
C VAL A 294 2.39 -0.89 -1.52
N GLY A 295 1.22 -1.26 -2.03
CA GLY A 295 0.01 -1.48 -1.23
C GLY A 295 -0.12 -2.94 -0.80
N LEU A 296 -0.81 -3.16 0.32
CA LEU A 296 -1.28 -4.47 0.78
C LEU A 296 -2.79 -4.42 1.00
N GLY A 297 -3.51 -5.48 0.65
CA GLY A 297 -4.95 -5.55 0.87
C GLY A 297 -5.63 -6.70 0.17
N LEU A 298 -6.93 -6.57 -0.11
CA LEU A 298 -7.73 -7.60 -0.76
C LEU A 298 -7.37 -7.76 -2.24
N LEU A 299 -7.36 -8.99 -2.75
CA LEU A 299 -7.25 -9.27 -4.17
C LEU A 299 -8.35 -8.58 -4.99
N GLY A 300 -7.99 -8.07 -6.17
CA GLY A 300 -8.88 -7.38 -7.09
C GLY A 300 -9.98 -8.27 -7.68
N SER A 301 -9.87 -9.59 -7.53
CA SER A 301 -10.89 -10.57 -7.93
C SER A 301 -12.07 -10.69 -6.95
N VAL A 302 -11.95 -10.13 -5.74
CA VAL A 302 -13.00 -10.20 -4.71
C VAL A 302 -14.21 -9.39 -5.15
N LEU A 303 -15.37 -10.04 -5.31
CA LEU A 303 -16.60 -9.39 -5.78
C LEU A 303 -17.34 -8.59 -4.69
N SER A 304 -17.27 -9.08 -3.45
CA SER A 304 -17.91 -8.47 -2.28
C SER A 304 -17.19 -8.90 -1.00
N VAL A 305 -17.27 -8.08 0.03
CA VAL A 305 -16.73 -8.35 1.37
C VAL A 305 -17.89 -8.44 2.37
N PRO A 306 -18.01 -9.50 3.18
CA PRO A 306 -19.09 -9.61 4.14
C PRO A 306 -18.91 -8.61 5.30
N PRO A 307 -20.01 -8.18 5.96
CA PRO A 307 -19.93 -7.38 7.18
C PRO A 307 -19.09 -8.04 8.27
N GLY A 308 -18.26 -7.24 8.95
CA GLY A 308 -17.38 -7.69 10.03
C GLY A 308 -16.14 -8.46 9.56
N TYR A 309 -15.90 -8.57 8.25
CA TYR A 309 -14.65 -9.14 7.74
C TYR A 309 -13.46 -8.27 8.14
N SER A 310 -12.33 -8.89 8.48
CA SER A 310 -11.06 -8.18 8.65
C SER A 310 -9.88 -8.91 8.03
N LEU A 311 -8.87 -8.15 7.63
CA LEU A 311 -7.65 -8.62 6.99
C LEU A 311 -6.47 -8.01 7.74
N LYS A 312 -5.56 -8.85 8.22
CA LYS A 312 -4.38 -8.40 8.96
C LYS A 312 -3.09 -8.67 8.21
N PHE A 313 -2.15 -7.75 8.34
CA PHE A 313 -0.76 -7.85 7.90
C PHE A 313 0.16 -7.65 9.09
N ILE A 314 1.39 -8.15 9.01
CA ILE A 314 2.38 -8.02 10.07
C ILE A 314 3.70 -7.55 9.48
N SER A 315 4.32 -6.56 10.13
CA SER A 315 5.71 -6.19 9.93
C SER A 315 6.53 -6.60 11.16
N VAL A 316 7.68 -7.24 10.94
CA VAL A 316 8.61 -7.64 12.00
C VAL A 316 10.00 -7.11 11.68
N SER A 317 10.58 -6.36 12.62
CA SER A 317 11.96 -5.91 12.53
C SER A 317 12.94 -7.02 12.91
N LEU A 318 13.97 -7.22 12.10
CA LEU A 318 15.08 -8.13 12.35
C LEU A 318 16.35 -7.31 12.55
N ASN A 319 17.17 -7.70 13.52
CA ASN A 319 18.52 -7.18 13.69
C ASN A 319 19.52 -8.30 13.43
N SER A 320 20.38 -8.13 12.43
CA SER A 320 21.44 -9.10 12.15
C SER A 320 22.71 -8.81 12.95
N SER A 321 22.85 -7.61 13.53
CA SER A 321 24.08 -7.18 14.19
C SER A 321 24.33 -7.93 15.50
N PRO A 322 25.45 -8.66 15.64
CA PRO A 322 25.84 -9.29 16.89
C PRO A 322 26.04 -8.28 18.03
N ARG A 323 26.32 -7.00 17.71
CA ARG A 323 26.52 -5.94 18.71
C ARG A 323 25.26 -5.59 19.48
N ALA A 324 24.08 -5.66 18.84
CA ALA A 324 22.81 -5.41 19.53
C ALA A 324 22.50 -6.49 20.57
N ARG A 325 22.89 -7.75 20.32
CA ARG A 325 22.70 -8.86 21.28
C ARG A 325 23.64 -8.83 22.47
N ALA A 326 24.71 -8.04 22.44
CA ALA A 326 25.63 -7.90 23.55
C ALA A 326 25.21 -6.81 24.54
N GLN A 327 24.20 -5.99 24.19
CA GLN A 327 23.71 -4.86 25.00
C GLN A 327 22.27 -5.04 25.51
N ALA A 328 21.49 -5.94 24.92
CA ALA A 328 20.19 -6.40 25.41
C ALA A 328 20.37 -7.62 26.32
#